data_AF-P0DMX8-F1
#
_entry.id   AF-P0DMX8-F1
#
_cell.length_a   1.000
_cell.length_b   1.000
_cell.length_c   1.000
_cell.angle_alpha   90.00
_cell.angle_beta   90.00
_cell.angle_gamma   90.00
#
_symmetry.space_group_name_H-M   'P 1'
#
loop_
_entity.id
_entity.type
_entity.pdbx_description
1 polymer ?
#
loop_
_entity_poly.entity_id
_entity_poly.type
_entity_poly.pdbx_seq_one_letter_code
_entity_poly.pdbx_strand_id
1 'polypeptide(L)' 'MNKALFLCLVVLCAAVVFAAEDLQKAKHVPFKRAAICFCPGKPDRGDLWIFRGTCPGGYGYTSNCYKWPNICCYPH' A
#
# COMPACT_ATOMS: atom_id res chain seq x y z
N MET A 1 35.93 -3.46 28.41
CA MET A 1 34.74 -3.13 27.58
C MET A 1 34.04 -1.93 28.21
N ASN A 2 34.07 -0.80 27.51
CA ASN A 2 33.41 0.43 27.94
C ASN A 2 31.88 0.26 27.83
N LYS A 3 31.18 0.36 28.97
CA LYS A 3 29.71 0.24 29.03
C LYS A 3 29.01 1.21 28.07
N ALA A 4 29.52 2.45 27.95
CA ALA A 4 28.98 3.45 27.05
C ALA A 4 29.03 3.03 25.56
N LEU A 5 30.10 2.39 25.13
CA LEU A 5 30.25 1.96 23.73
C LEU A 5 29.38 0.74 23.42
N PHE A 6 29.21 -0.16 24.40
CA PHE A 6 28.25 -1.25 24.28
C PHE A 6 26.82 -0.72 24.13
N LEU A 7 26.42 0.27 24.95
CA LEU A 7 25.11 0.91 24.83
C LEU A 7 24.93 1.62 23.48
N CYS A 8 25.93 2.37 23.00
CA CYS A 8 25.88 3.00 21.69
C CYS A 8 25.70 1.97 20.56
N LEU A 9 26.44 0.87 20.60
CA LEU A 9 26.31 -0.21 19.61
C LEU A 9 24.90 -0.80 19.57
N VAL A 10 24.29 -1.08 20.73
CA VAL A 10 22.93 -1.62 20.80
C VAL A 10 21.91 -0.65 20.22
N VAL A 11 22.02 0.64 20.53
CA VAL A 11 21.11 1.69 20.00
C VAL A 11 21.27 1.83 18.48
N LEU A 12 22.50 1.82 17.97
CA LEU A 12 22.79 1.83 16.53
C LEU A 12 22.20 0.61 15.82
N CYS A 13 22.35 -0.59 16.40
CA CYS A 13 21.77 -1.82 15.85
C CYS A 13 20.23 -1.74 15.77
N ALA A 14 19.56 -1.29 16.84
CA ALA A 14 18.11 -1.15 16.86
C ALA A 14 17.62 -0.14 15.80
N ALA A 15 18.29 1.01 15.68
CA ALA A 15 17.96 2.03 14.68
C ALA A 15 18.11 1.50 13.25
N VAL A 16 19.17 0.74 12.96
CA VAL A 16 19.39 0.15 11.63
C VAL A 16 18.34 -0.92 11.30
N VAL A 17 17.98 -1.78 12.27
CA VAL A 17 16.91 -2.77 12.08
C VAL A 17 15.58 -2.08 11.76
N PHE A 18 15.21 -1.05 12.52
CA PHE A 18 13.94 -0.36 12.31
C PHE A 18 13.91 0.39 10.97
N ALA A 19 15.01 1.06 10.60
CA ALA A 19 15.13 1.69 9.29
C ALA A 19 15.03 0.69 8.14
N ALA A 20 15.59 -0.52 8.31
CA ALA A 20 15.47 -1.59 7.32
C ALA A 20 14.03 -2.11 7.19
N GLU A 21 13.31 -2.28 8.31
CA GLU A 21 11.92 -2.70 8.32
C GLU A 21 10.98 -1.68 7.65
N ASP A 22 11.16 -0.39 7.92
CA ASP A 22 10.38 0.67 7.26
C ASP A 22 10.66 0.75 5.75
N LEU A 23 11.93 0.61 5.34
CA LEU A 23 12.27 0.54 3.91
C LEU A 23 11.68 -0.69 3.22
N GLN A 24 11.66 -1.85 3.89
CA GLN A 24 10.99 -3.04 3.38
C GLN A 24 9.49 -2.81 3.24
N LYS A 25 8.85 -2.18 4.23
CA LYS A 25 7.43 -1.85 4.19
C LYS A 25 7.10 -0.86 3.06
N ALA A 26 7.95 0.14 2.84
CA ALA A 26 7.79 1.11 1.77
C ALA A 26 7.95 0.49 0.37
N LYS A 27 8.89 -0.46 0.18
CA LYS A 27 9.09 -1.15 -1.10
C LYS A 27 7.89 -2.00 -1.53
N HIS A 28 7.08 -2.46 -0.59
CA HIS A 28 5.95 -3.35 -0.86
C HIS A 28 4.64 -2.63 -1.14
N VAL A 29 4.60 -1.29 -1.26
CA VAL A 29 3.39 -0.63 -1.77
C VAL A 29 3.45 -0.72 -3.30
N PRO A 30 2.75 -1.67 -3.94
CA PRO A 30 2.80 -1.79 -5.38
C PRO A 30 2.34 -0.47 -6.01
N PHE A 31 3.15 0.11 -6.88
CA PHE A 31 2.81 1.33 -7.59
C PHE A 31 1.43 1.18 -8.24
N LYS A 32 0.44 1.89 -7.69
CA LYS A 32 -0.96 1.75 -8.09
C LYS A 32 -1.16 2.43 -9.45
N ARG A 33 -1.25 1.64 -10.52
CA ARG A 33 -1.52 2.12 -11.88
C ARG A 33 -3.03 2.26 -12.16
N ALA A 34 -3.76 2.82 -11.21
CA ALA A 34 -5.19 3.06 -11.35
C ALA A 34 -5.46 4.55 -11.51
N ALA A 35 -6.43 4.90 -12.37
CA ALA A 35 -6.96 6.26 -12.45
C ALA A 35 -8.05 6.46 -11.39
N ILE A 36 -8.53 7.69 -11.18
CA ILE A 36 -9.65 7.94 -10.28
C ILE A 36 -10.98 7.58 -10.97
N CYS A 37 -11.93 7.01 -10.24
CA CYS A 37 -13.31 6.81 -10.70
C CYS A 37 -14.35 7.02 -9.60
N PHE A 38 -15.59 7.24 -10.02
CA PHE A 38 -16.76 7.37 -9.15
C PHE A 38 -17.91 6.54 -9.70
N CYS A 39 -18.75 6.01 -8.82
CA CYS A 39 -19.95 5.28 -9.17
C CYS A 39 -21.14 5.72 -8.32
N PRO A 40 -22.36 5.65 -8.86
CA PRO A 40 -23.58 5.89 -8.08
C PRO A 40 -23.62 5.02 -6.83
N GLY A 41 -23.98 5.60 -5.70
CA GLY A 41 -24.07 4.91 -4.41
C GLY A 41 -22.72 4.64 -3.72
N LYS A 42 -21.60 5.12 -4.28
CA LYS A 42 -20.29 5.10 -3.61
C LYS A 42 -19.94 6.51 -3.12
N PRO A 43 -19.75 6.72 -1.80
CA PRO A 43 -19.47 8.04 -1.26
C PRO A 43 -18.06 8.52 -1.64
N ASP A 44 -17.12 7.60 -1.77
CA ASP A 44 -15.71 7.91 -1.95
C ASP A 44 -15.23 7.75 -3.39
N ARG A 45 -13.98 8.18 -3.62
CA ARG A 45 -13.26 7.94 -4.87
C ARG A 45 -12.77 6.49 -4.93
N GLY A 46 -12.95 5.87 -6.09
CA GLY A 46 -12.42 4.54 -6.40
C GLY A 46 -11.19 4.60 -7.30
N ASP A 47 -10.61 3.43 -7.51
CA ASP A 47 -9.48 3.16 -8.38
C ASP A 47 -9.94 2.47 -9.66
N LEU A 48 -9.82 3.16 -10.79
CA LEU A 48 -10.14 2.67 -12.11
C LEU A 48 -9.00 1.83 -12.65
N TRP A 49 -9.25 0.54 -12.76
CA TRP A 49 -8.37 -0.40 -13.43
C TRP A 49 -8.81 -0.58 -14.88
N ILE A 50 -7.93 -0.18 -15.79
CA ILE A 50 -8.20 -0.19 -17.23
C ILE A 50 -8.13 -1.64 -17.75
N PHE A 51 -9.08 -2.02 -18.62
CA PHE A 51 -9.16 -3.36 -19.24
C PHE A 51 -9.14 -4.52 -18.24
N ARG A 52 -9.83 -4.35 -17.11
CA ARG A 52 -9.99 -5.39 -16.10
C ARG A 52 -11.45 -5.67 -15.80
N GLY A 53 -11.76 -6.96 -15.66
CA GLY A 53 -13.05 -7.44 -15.19
C GLY A 53 -13.12 -7.67 -13.67
N THR A 54 -11.99 -7.62 -12.96
CA THR A 54 -11.94 -7.81 -11.51
C THR A 54 -10.87 -6.93 -10.86
N CYS A 55 -11.08 -6.60 -9.59
CA CYS A 55 -10.13 -5.80 -8.82
C CYS A 55 -8.87 -6.60 -8.50
N PRO A 56 -7.66 -6.05 -8.73
CA PRO A 56 -6.44 -6.76 -8.38
C PRO A 56 -6.33 -6.95 -6.87
N GLY A 57 -5.80 -8.11 -6.47
CA GLY A 57 -5.46 -8.37 -5.07
C GLY A 57 -4.31 -7.48 -4.57
N GLY A 58 -4.14 -7.41 -3.25
CA GLY A 58 -3.05 -6.67 -2.61
C GLY A 58 -3.35 -5.19 -2.31
N TYR A 59 -4.50 -4.67 -2.74
CA TYR A 59 -4.89 -3.27 -2.53
C TYR A 59 -6.03 -3.07 -1.51
N GLY A 60 -6.53 -4.15 -0.89
CA GLY A 60 -7.59 -4.07 0.13
C GLY A 60 -8.97 -3.71 -0.41
N TYR A 61 -9.24 -3.99 -1.69
CA TYR A 61 -10.54 -3.72 -2.31
C TYR A 61 -11.64 -4.60 -1.74
N THR A 62 -12.75 -3.99 -1.33
CA THR A 62 -13.88 -4.66 -0.69
C THR A 62 -15.17 -4.51 -1.46
N SER A 63 -15.22 -3.50 -2.34
CA SER A 63 -16.33 -3.36 -3.28
C SER A 63 -15.86 -2.81 -4.61
N ASN A 64 -16.71 -2.97 -5.62
CA ASN A 64 -16.42 -2.54 -6.97
C ASN A 64 -17.70 -2.11 -7.70
N CYS A 65 -17.52 -1.43 -8.82
CA CYS A 65 -18.54 -1.21 -9.82
C CYS A 65 -17.93 -1.40 -11.22
N TYR A 66 -18.67 -2.07 -12.08
CA TYR A 66 -18.28 -2.27 -13.47
C TYR A 66 -18.44 -0.97 -14.27
N LYS A 67 -17.39 -0.61 -15.01
CA LYS A 67 -17.39 0.47 -16.00
C LYS A 67 -16.81 -0.07 -17.30
N TRP A 68 -17.53 -0.98 -17.95
CA TRP A 68 -17.05 -1.69 -19.14
C TRP A 68 -16.30 -0.74 -20.10
N PRO A 69 -15.08 -1.07 -20.55
CA PRO A 69 -14.35 -2.34 -20.37
C PRO A 69 -13.46 -2.40 -19.10
N ASN A 70 -13.71 -1.52 -18.14
CA ASN A 70 -12.90 -1.31 -16.95
C ASN A 70 -13.66 -1.72 -15.67
N ILE A 71 -12.94 -1.71 -14.56
CA ILE A 71 -13.52 -1.88 -13.23
C ILE A 71 -13.04 -0.77 -12.30
N CYS A 72 -13.96 -0.25 -11.51
CA CYS A 72 -13.68 0.75 -10.49
C CYS A 72 -13.76 0.07 -9.11
N CYS A 73 -12.67 0.13 -8.36
CA CYS A 73 -12.44 -0.64 -7.14
C CYS A 73 -12.30 0.28 -5.93
N TYR A 74 -12.94 -0.06 -4.81
CA TYR A 74 -12.96 0.76 -3.61
C TYR A 74 -12.36 -0.01 -2.45
N PRO A 75 -11.31 0.53 -1.77
CA PRO A 75 -10.90 0.02 -0.48
C PRO A 75 -11.97 0.32 0.58
N HIS A 76 -11.94 -0.43 1.69
CA HIS A 76 -12.81 -0.21 2.86
C HIS A 76 -12.89 1.25 3.29
#